data_AF-A0A968UL53-F1
#
_entry.id   AF-A0A968UL53-F1
#
_cell.length_a   1.000
_cell.length_b   1.000
_cell.length_c   1.000
_cell.angle_alpha   90.00
_cell.angle_beta   90.00
_cell.angle_gamma   90.00
#
_symmetry.space_group_name_H-M   'P 1'
#
loop_
_entity.id
_entity.type
_entity.pdbx_description
1 polymer ?
#
loop_
_entity_poly.entity_id
_entity_poly.type
_entity_poly.pdbx_seq_one_letter_code
_entity_poly.pdbx_strand_id
1 'polypeptide(L)'
;WVDNSSLYLSSLYQIWGFENALEAGQTYDGYDFLYIPQSSYVTGDLDIHDLVVDDSGKLIFANTLFNCLSTVSSTHSFTPLWQPEFISQLVAEDRCHLNGIALQEGKVRYVTTIGQTDTVNGWRDQRHDGGCVIDVMHNQIIATGLSMPHSPRWYQERLWLLNSGTGEFGYLDLQQEKFEPMVFCPGYLRGCALVENYAVVGISQLRNKTFSGLLLDQKLQQADLESFCGLLIIDLLQGEIVHWLKLEGVVSELYDVAILPKIRRPMAIGFKSDEIKRLITIDQISSRAK
;
A
#
# COMPACT_ATOMS: atom_id res chain seq x y z
N TRP A 1 -2.26 -1.29 -6.17
CA TRP A 1 -2.89 -0.09 -6.77
C TRP A 1 -4.09 -0.51 -7.60
N VAL A 2 -5.17 0.25 -7.58
CA VAL A 2 -6.34 0.01 -8.43
C VAL A 2 -7.00 1.33 -8.79
N ASP A 3 -7.61 1.39 -9.98
CA ASP A 3 -8.50 2.47 -10.39
C ASP A 3 -9.85 1.91 -10.89
N ASN A 4 -10.57 2.69 -11.71
CA ASN A 4 -11.90 2.32 -12.20
C ASN A 4 -11.89 1.21 -13.28
N SER A 5 -10.73 0.76 -13.76
CA SER A 5 -10.60 -0.30 -14.78
C SER A 5 -9.51 -1.31 -14.49
N SER A 6 -8.44 -0.89 -13.83
CA SER A 6 -7.16 -1.56 -13.85
C SER A 6 -6.67 -1.83 -12.42
N LEU A 7 -6.04 -2.99 -12.22
CA LEU A 7 -5.49 -3.42 -10.94
C LEU A 7 -4.04 -3.86 -11.14
N TYR A 8 -3.13 -3.27 -10.37
CA TYR A 8 -1.75 -3.74 -10.26
C TYR A 8 -1.48 -4.34 -8.89
N LEU A 9 -0.90 -5.54 -8.90
CA LEU A 9 -0.53 -6.29 -7.70
C LEU A 9 0.85 -6.93 -7.87
N SER A 10 1.72 -6.78 -6.87
CA SER A 10 2.98 -7.52 -6.78
C SER A 10 2.75 -8.93 -6.24
N SER A 11 3.52 -9.87 -6.76
CA SER A 11 3.77 -11.18 -6.18
C SER A 11 5.25 -11.28 -5.79
N LEU A 12 5.71 -12.47 -5.38
CA LEU A 12 7.09 -12.70 -4.96
C LEU A 12 8.13 -12.28 -6.01
N TYR A 13 7.83 -12.41 -7.31
CA TYR A 13 8.80 -12.12 -8.37
C TYR A 13 8.19 -11.49 -9.61
N GLN A 14 6.95 -11.00 -9.52
CA GLN A 14 6.23 -10.38 -10.63
C GLN A 14 5.40 -9.19 -10.17
N ILE A 15 5.13 -8.28 -11.10
CA ILE A 15 3.97 -7.37 -10.99
C ILE A 15 2.97 -7.79 -12.05
N TRP A 16 1.73 -8.02 -11.64
CA TRP A 16 0.62 -8.37 -12.51
C TRP A 16 -0.27 -7.15 -12.74
N GLY A 17 -0.60 -6.88 -13.99
CA GLY A 17 -1.63 -5.93 -14.39
C GLY A 17 -2.89 -6.67 -14.83
N PHE A 18 -4.01 -6.30 -14.25
CA PHE A 18 -5.33 -6.80 -14.58
C PHE A 18 -6.18 -5.68 -15.14
N GLU A 19 -7.07 -6.03 -16.07
CA GLU A 19 -8.04 -5.11 -16.65
C GLU A 19 -9.45 -5.65 -16.48
N ASN A 20 -10.43 -4.76 -16.35
CA ASN A 20 -11.83 -5.12 -16.38
C ASN A 20 -12.25 -5.60 -17.77
N ALA A 21 -12.85 -6.80 -17.84
CA ALA A 21 -13.35 -7.38 -19.08
C ALA A 21 -14.81 -7.00 -19.39
N LEU A 22 -15.53 -6.38 -18.46
CA LEU A 22 -16.96 -6.11 -18.59
C LEU A 22 -17.25 -4.68 -19.02
N GLU A 23 -18.16 -4.51 -19.97
CA GLU A 23 -18.74 -3.19 -20.27
C GLU A 23 -19.75 -2.77 -19.20
N ALA A 24 -20.09 -1.48 -19.19
CA ALA A 24 -21.05 -0.94 -18.23
C ALA A 24 -22.41 -1.67 -18.29
N GLY A 25 -22.84 -2.21 -17.15
CA GLY A 25 -24.10 -2.95 -17.02
C GLY A 25 -24.01 -4.44 -17.36
N GLN A 26 -22.86 -4.92 -17.84
CA GLN A 26 -22.62 -6.36 -18.00
C GLN A 26 -22.30 -7.01 -16.65
N THR A 27 -22.55 -8.31 -16.57
CA THR A 27 -22.18 -9.14 -15.42
C THR A 27 -21.62 -10.47 -15.92
N TYR A 28 -20.70 -11.05 -15.16
CA TYR A 28 -20.18 -12.39 -15.38
C TYR A 28 -20.45 -13.23 -14.14
N ASP A 29 -21.23 -14.31 -14.23
CA ASP A 29 -21.60 -15.17 -13.09
C ASP A 29 -22.11 -14.40 -11.85
N GLY A 30 -22.79 -13.27 -12.08
CA GLY A 30 -23.32 -12.39 -11.03
C GLY A 30 -22.30 -11.44 -10.39
N TYR A 31 -21.07 -11.37 -10.91
CA TYR A 31 -20.07 -10.35 -10.61
C TYR A 31 -20.25 -9.16 -11.56
N ASP A 32 -20.20 -7.94 -11.01
CA ASP A 32 -20.38 -6.69 -11.77
C ASP A 32 -19.06 -6.07 -12.24
N PHE A 33 -17.95 -6.74 -11.96
CA PHE A 33 -16.62 -6.35 -12.37
C PHE A 33 -15.72 -7.58 -12.47
N LEU A 34 -14.96 -7.72 -13.57
CA LEU A 34 -14.14 -8.91 -13.82
C LEU A 34 -12.73 -8.52 -14.22
N TYR A 35 -11.81 -8.56 -13.25
CA TYR A 35 -10.39 -8.36 -13.48
C TYR A 35 -9.76 -9.59 -14.14
N ILE A 36 -9.27 -9.42 -15.36
CA ILE A 36 -8.52 -10.44 -16.10
C ILE A 36 -7.04 -10.05 -16.19
N PRO A 37 -6.09 -10.97 -15.93
CA PRO A 37 -4.67 -10.67 -16.10
C PRO A 37 -4.35 -10.34 -17.57
N GLN A 38 -3.73 -9.19 -17.83
CA GLN A 38 -3.35 -8.73 -19.18
C GLN A 38 -1.85 -8.49 -19.34
N SER A 39 -1.14 -8.23 -18.25
CA SER A 39 0.31 -8.01 -18.28
C SER A 39 1.01 -8.62 -17.08
N SER A 40 2.28 -9.00 -17.28
CA SER A 40 3.17 -9.40 -16.20
C SER A 40 4.57 -8.86 -16.45
N TYR A 41 5.15 -8.23 -15.44
CA TYR A 41 6.55 -7.85 -15.40
C TYR A 41 7.28 -8.81 -14.48
N VAL A 42 8.32 -9.49 -14.98
CA VAL A 42 9.14 -10.39 -14.16
C VAL A 42 10.26 -9.56 -13.53
N THR A 43 10.19 -9.38 -12.22
CA THR A 43 11.09 -8.49 -11.47
C THR A 43 12.17 -9.26 -10.71
N GLY A 44 11.91 -10.52 -10.36
CA GLY A 44 12.66 -11.20 -9.31
C GLY A 44 12.24 -10.73 -7.92
N ASP A 45 12.89 -11.25 -6.89
CA ASP A 45 12.60 -10.94 -5.49
C ASP A 45 13.13 -9.55 -5.13
N LEU A 46 12.28 -8.54 -5.34
CA LEU A 46 12.57 -7.13 -5.02
C LEU A 46 11.90 -6.70 -3.71
N ASP A 47 11.13 -7.59 -3.09
CA ASP A 47 10.33 -7.30 -1.90
C ASP A 47 9.44 -6.05 -2.08
N ILE A 48 8.65 -6.01 -3.17
CA ILE A 48 7.88 -4.82 -3.54
C ILE A 48 6.78 -4.54 -2.51
N HIS A 49 6.91 -3.43 -1.78
CA HIS A 49 6.01 -3.11 -0.67
C HIS A 49 4.84 -2.17 -1.01
N ASP A 50 4.99 -1.26 -1.96
CA ASP A 50 3.87 -0.40 -2.37
C ASP A 50 3.96 -0.10 -3.86
N LEU A 51 2.80 0.16 -4.47
CA LEU A 51 2.63 0.35 -5.89
C LEU A 51 1.70 1.53 -6.11
N VAL A 52 2.10 2.42 -7.02
CA VAL A 52 1.29 3.54 -7.48
C VAL A 52 1.41 3.67 -9.00
N VAL A 53 0.40 4.24 -9.62
CA VAL A 53 0.47 4.71 -11.01
C VAL A 53 0.31 6.22 -10.97
N ASP A 54 1.26 6.95 -11.54
CA ASP A 54 1.21 8.41 -11.59
C ASP A 54 0.24 8.92 -12.68
N ASP A 55 0.06 10.25 -12.74
CA ASP A 55 -0.79 10.92 -13.73
C ASP A 55 -0.39 10.70 -15.20
N SER A 56 0.84 10.23 -15.44
CA SER A 56 1.34 9.86 -16.77
C SER A 56 1.04 8.40 -17.15
N GLY A 57 0.45 7.62 -16.23
CA GLY A 57 0.24 6.18 -16.40
C GLY A 57 1.48 5.34 -16.08
N LYS A 58 2.51 5.92 -15.45
CA LYS A 58 3.75 5.21 -15.13
C LYS A 58 3.58 4.44 -13.82
N LEU A 59 3.79 3.13 -13.89
CA LEU A 59 3.86 2.25 -12.73
C LEU A 59 5.15 2.50 -11.94
N ILE A 60 5.01 2.91 -10.68
CA ILE A 60 6.09 3.17 -9.75
C ILE A 60 5.89 2.33 -8.49
N PHE A 61 6.97 1.78 -7.95
CA PHE A 61 6.89 0.91 -6.78
C PHE A 61 8.05 1.11 -5.81
N ALA A 62 7.78 0.79 -4.54
CA ALA A 62 8.78 0.74 -3.49
C ALA A 62 9.53 -0.58 -3.62
N ASN A 63 10.78 -0.49 -4.06
CA ASN A 63 11.70 -1.62 -4.13
C ASN A 63 12.45 -1.69 -2.80
N THR A 64 11.87 -2.39 -1.84
CA THR A 64 12.33 -2.42 -0.45
C THR A 64 13.70 -3.06 -0.33
N LEU A 65 13.94 -4.16 -1.05
CA LEU A 65 15.24 -4.84 -1.03
C LEU A 65 16.38 -3.94 -1.52
N PHE A 66 16.11 -3.02 -2.45
CA PHE A 66 17.10 -2.08 -2.98
C PHE A 66 16.94 -0.65 -2.45
N ASN A 67 16.06 -0.41 -1.46
CA ASN A 67 15.86 0.88 -0.80
C ASN A 67 15.54 2.06 -1.74
N CYS A 68 14.80 1.81 -2.83
CA CYS A 68 14.55 2.83 -3.85
C CYS A 68 13.14 2.78 -4.41
N LEU A 69 12.70 3.91 -4.97
CA LEU A 69 11.57 3.93 -5.89
C LEU A 69 12.04 3.43 -7.25
N SER A 70 11.25 2.55 -7.86
CA SER A 70 11.57 1.90 -9.12
C SER A 70 10.37 1.88 -10.07
N THR A 71 10.65 1.70 -11.36
CA THR A 71 9.66 1.36 -12.39
C THR A 71 10.04 0.04 -13.06
N VAL A 72 9.09 -0.54 -13.78
CA VAL A 72 9.32 -1.73 -14.60
C VAL A 72 10.31 -1.45 -15.73
N SER A 73 11.04 -2.49 -16.16
CA SER A 73 12.00 -2.42 -17.27
C SER A 73 11.73 -3.55 -18.27
N SER A 74 11.99 -3.29 -19.56
CA SER A 74 11.87 -4.29 -20.62
C SER A 74 13.14 -5.10 -20.84
N THR A 75 14.25 -4.72 -20.20
CA THR A 75 15.58 -5.34 -20.38
C THR A 75 16.25 -5.76 -19.07
N HIS A 76 15.71 -5.33 -17.93
CA HIS A 76 16.24 -5.59 -16.59
C HIS A 76 15.08 -5.89 -15.63
N SER A 77 15.41 -6.33 -14.40
CA SER A 77 14.42 -6.53 -13.33
C SER A 77 13.63 -5.27 -12.98
N PHE A 78 14.28 -4.11 -13.00
CA PHE A 78 13.68 -2.81 -12.70
C PHE A 78 14.55 -1.65 -13.22
N THR A 79 14.01 -0.44 -13.22
CA THR A 79 14.76 0.81 -13.42
C THR A 79 14.59 1.68 -12.17
N PRO A 80 15.68 2.05 -11.48
CA PRO A 80 15.59 2.93 -10.31
C PRO A 80 15.19 4.35 -10.74
N LEU A 81 14.39 5.00 -9.90
CA LEU A 81 13.90 6.37 -10.11
C LEU A 81 14.43 7.34 -9.06
N TRP A 82 14.52 6.89 -7.81
CA TRP A 82 14.92 7.72 -6.68
C TRP A 82 15.32 6.84 -5.49
N GLN A 83 16.24 7.31 -4.65
CA GLN A 83 16.58 6.71 -3.36
C GLN A 83 16.76 7.80 -2.29
N PRO A 84 16.56 7.50 -0.99
CA PRO A 84 16.90 8.43 0.08
C PRO A 84 18.38 8.81 0.08
N GLU A 85 18.74 10.04 0.48
CA GLU A 85 20.16 10.49 0.49
C GLU A 85 21.08 9.66 1.37
N PHE A 86 20.53 9.11 2.47
CA PHE A 86 21.31 8.30 3.40
C PHE A 86 21.62 6.89 2.87
N ILE A 87 21.06 6.47 1.73
CA ILE A 87 21.39 5.19 1.10
C ILE A 87 22.63 5.37 0.22
N SER A 88 23.72 4.68 0.54
CA SER A 88 24.99 4.87 -0.19
C SER A 88 25.02 4.21 -1.57
N GLN A 89 24.29 3.11 -1.76
CA GLN A 89 24.30 2.34 -3.01
C GLN A 89 23.08 1.42 -3.14
N LEU A 90 22.68 1.15 -4.38
CA LEU A 90 21.62 0.20 -4.72
C LEU A 90 22.17 -1.22 -4.74
N VAL A 91 22.14 -1.87 -3.58
CA VAL A 91 22.47 -3.30 -3.41
C VAL A 91 21.29 -4.02 -2.78
N ALA A 92 21.24 -5.35 -2.97
CA ALA A 92 20.17 -6.21 -2.48
C ALA A 92 20.25 -6.42 -0.96
N GLU A 93 20.07 -5.34 -0.22
CA GLU A 93 20.17 -5.25 1.23
C GLU A 93 19.03 -4.35 1.70
N ASP A 94 17.96 -4.91 2.26
CA ASP A 94 16.90 -4.11 2.87
C ASP A 94 17.48 -3.35 4.07
N ARG A 95 17.86 -2.08 3.86
CA ARG A 95 18.59 -1.25 4.81
C ARG A 95 17.59 -0.43 5.62
N CYS A 96 16.73 0.34 4.93
CA CYS A 96 15.79 1.27 5.56
C CYS A 96 14.34 0.78 5.59
N HIS A 97 14.03 -0.26 4.83
CA HIS A 97 12.69 -0.76 4.59
C HIS A 97 11.73 0.33 4.08
N LEU A 98 11.91 0.72 2.82
CA LEU A 98 11.04 1.65 2.11
C LEU A 98 9.65 1.04 1.96
N ASN A 99 8.66 1.58 2.65
CA ASN A 99 7.43 0.84 2.97
C ASN A 99 6.22 1.32 2.18
N GLY A 100 5.98 2.63 2.10
CA GLY A 100 4.78 3.18 1.49
C GLY A 100 5.05 4.38 0.59
N ILE A 101 4.15 4.62 -0.36
CA ILE A 101 4.22 5.72 -1.33
C ILE A 101 2.91 6.51 -1.31
N ALA A 102 3.01 7.84 -1.26
CA ALA A 102 1.87 8.73 -1.47
C ALA A 102 2.08 9.61 -2.70
N LEU A 103 1.02 9.68 -3.51
CA LEU A 103 0.91 10.66 -4.57
C LEU A 103 0.32 11.96 -4.01
N GLN A 104 0.82 13.11 -4.45
CA GLN A 104 0.15 14.42 -4.33
C GLN A 104 -0.09 14.93 -5.74
N GLU A 105 -1.32 15.33 -6.06
CA GLU A 105 -1.69 15.79 -7.41
C GLU A 105 -1.28 14.79 -8.51
N GLY A 106 -1.43 13.48 -8.24
CA GLY A 106 -1.11 12.41 -9.19
C GLY A 106 0.38 12.09 -9.33
N LYS A 107 1.28 12.76 -8.60
CA LYS A 107 2.73 12.54 -8.69
C LYS A 107 3.31 12.05 -7.38
N VAL A 108 4.33 11.20 -7.44
CA VAL A 108 5.01 10.72 -6.23
C VAL A 108 5.58 11.89 -5.45
N ARG A 109 5.18 12.01 -4.19
CA ARG A 109 5.53 13.14 -3.34
C ARG A 109 6.15 12.71 -2.01
N TYR A 110 5.57 11.70 -1.38
CA TYR A 110 6.02 11.25 -0.07
C TYR A 110 6.24 9.75 -0.06
N VAL A 111 7.21 9.32 0.75
CA VAL A 111 7.44 7.92 1.08
C VAL A 111 7.60 7.74 2.57
N THR A 112 7.35 6.52 3.06
CA THR A 112 7.67 6.13 4.43
C THR A 112 8.79 5.10 4.46
N THR A 113 9.67 5.17 5.46
CA THR A 113 10.65 4.11 5.78
C THR A 113 10.51 3.68 7.23
N ILE A 114 10.91 2.45 7.57
CA ILE A 114 10.90 1.97 8.96
C ILE A 114 12.16 2.38 9.73
N GLY A 115 13.25 2.67 9.03
CA GLY A 115 14.48 3.19 9.64
C GLY A 115 15.19 4.21 8.76
N GLN A 116 16.00 5.05 9.39
CA GLN A 116 16.97 5.93 8.74
C GLN A 116 18.35 5.31 8.84
N THR A 117 18.62 4.30 8.02
CA THR A 117 19.84 3.50 8.13
C THR A 117 20.30 2.97 6.78
N ASP A 118 21.61 2.85 6.67
CA ASP A 118 22.34 2.34 5.50
C ASP A 118 23.03 0.99 5.81
N THR A 119 22.55 0.29 6.83
CA THR A 119 23.07 -1.02 7.27
C THR A 119 22.07 -2.12 6.93
N VAL A 120 22.55 -3.26 6.43
CA VAL A 120 21.71 -4.42 6.08
C VAL A 120 20.80 -4.80 7.25
N ASN A 121 19.49 -4.86 7.01
CA ASN A 121 18.45 -5.12 8.01
C ASN A 121 18.43 -4.15 9.21
N GLY A 122 19.10 -3.00 9.14
CA GLY A 122 19.24 -2.07 10.27
C GLY A 122 17.90 -1.50 10.75
N TRP A 123 16.90 -1.41 9.86
CA TRP A 123 15.54 -1.01 10.20
C TRP A 123 14.89 -1.89 11.28
N ARG A 124 15.32 -3.16 11.43
CA ARG A 124 14.74 -4.09 12.40
C ARG A 124 14.99 -3.65 13.83
N ASP A 125 16.16 -3.09 14.10
CA ASP A 125 16.52 -2.53 15.40
C ASP A 125 15.83 -1.18 15.65
N GLN A 126 15.41 -0.51 14.58
CA GLN A 126 14.79 0.81 14.58
C GLN A 126 13.25 0.79 14.47
N ARG A 127 12.62 -0.40 14.41
CA ARG A 127 11.17 -0.54 14.17
C ARG A 127 10.27 0.14 15.22
N HIS A 128 10.82 0.49 16.39
CA HIS A 128 10.07 1.13 17.48
C HIS A 128 9.80 2.62 17.23
N ASP A 129 10.75 3.35 16.65
CA ASP A 129 10.70 4.82 16.56
C ASP A 129 11.61 5.42 15.46
N GLY A 130 12.39 4.61 14.73
CA GLY A 130 13.29 5.12 13.70
C GLY A 130 12.63 5.40 12.35
N GLY A 131 11.34 5.11 12.21
CA GLY A 131 10.59 5.34 10.99
C GLY A 131 10.42 6.83 10.69
N CYS A 132 10.36 7.16 9.41
CA CYS A 132 10.24 8.53 8.96
C CYS A 132 9.35 8.68 7.72
N VAL A 133 8.98 9.93 7.44
CA VAL A 133 8.36 10.35 6.17
C VAL A 133 9.36 11.22 5.42
N ILE A 134 9.54 10.95 4.13
CA ILE A 134 10.47 11.69 3.27
C ILE A 134 9.67 12.38 2.16
N ASP A 135 9.88 13.68 1.99
CA ASP A 135 9.52 14.44 0.79
C ASP A 135 10.50 14.09 -0.33
N VAL A 136 10.01 13.40 -1.36
CA VAL A 136 10.79 12.89 -2.49
C VAL A 136 11.34 14.01 -3.38
N MET A 137 10.62 15.12 -3.52
CA MET A 137 11.05 16.20 -4.44
C MET A 137 12.20 17.02 -3.86
N HIS A 138 12.19 17.23 -2.55
CA HIS A 138 13.23 18.00 -1.86
C HIS A 138 14.26 17.13 -1.15
N ASN A 139 14.03 15.82 -1.11
CA ASN A 139 14.84 14.85 -0.38
C ASN A 139 14.96 15.17 1.13
N GLN A 140 13.85 15.64 1.70
CA GLN A 140 13.80 16.10 3.09
C GLN A 140 13.01 15.13 3.95
N ILE A 141 13.54 14.81 5.12
CA ILE A 141 12.80 14.09 6.15
C ILE A 141 11.88 15.09 6.84
N ILE A 142 10.57 14.87 6.76
CA ILE A 142 9.53 15.79 7.26
C ILE A 142 8.76 15.23 8.46
N ALA A 143 9.14 14.05 8.94
CA ALA A 143 8.62 13.43 10.14
C ALA A 143 9.56 12.33 10.61
N THR A 144 9.73 12.17 11.93
CA THR A 144 10.52 11.08 12.54
C THR A 144 9.79 10.53 13.77
N GLY A 145 10.33 9.52 14.44
CA GLY A 145 9.72 8.97 15.65
C GLY A 145 8.59 7.97 15.38
N LEU A 146 8.44 7.52 14.12
CA LEU A 146 7.36 6.62 13.72
C LEU A 146 7.76 5.16 13.92
N SER A 147 6.80 4.33 14.32
CA SER A 147 6.94 2.89 14.44
C SER A 147 6.31 2.21 13.23
N MET A 148 7.15 1.70 12.33
CA MET A 148 6.72 0.95 11.14
C MET A 148 5.66 1.69 10.28
N PRO A 149 5.91 2.96 9.87
CA PRO A 149 4.90 3.76 9.17
C PRO A 149 4.51 3.17 7.82
N HIS A 150 3.21 3.07 7.55
CA HIS A 150 2.64 2.35 6.39
C HIS A 150 1.50 3.13 5.71
N SER A 151 1.23 2.79 4.45
CA SER A 151 0.12 3.30 3.63
C SER A 151 -0.09 4.82 3.71
N PRO A 152 0.93 5.66 3.40
CA PRO A 152 0.74 7.09 3.36
C PRO A 152 -0.21 7.46 2.20
N ARG A 153 -1.12 8.41 2.43
CA ARG A 153 -2.12 8.88 1.45
C ARG A 153 -2.29 10.39 1.55
N TRP A 154 -2.14 11.10 0.43
CA TRP A 154 -2.55 12.50 0.37
C TRP A 154 -4.07 12.58 0.15
N TYR A 155 -4.80 13.23 1.05
CA TYR A 155 -6.25 13.35 0.94
C TYR A 155 -6.74 14.57 1.72
N GLN A 156 -7.63 15.36 1.10
CA GLN A 156 -8.18 16.60 1.68
C GLN A 156 -7.09 17.50 2.29
N GLU A 157 -6.07 17.82 1.51
CA GLU A 157 -4.94 18.68 1.90
C GLU A 157 -4.14 18.21 3.12
N ARG A 158 -4.16 16.90 3.41
CA ARG A 158 -3.38 16.30 4.49
C ARG A 158 -2.69 15.02 4.03
N LEU A 159 -1.54 14.75 4.61
CA LEU A 159 -0.85 13.47 4.48
C LEU A 159 -1.28 12.55 5.62
N TRP A 160 -2.15 11.60 5.32
CA TRP A 160 -2.59 10.56 6.24
C TRP A 160 -1.64 9.37 6.19
N LEU A 161 -1.46 8.66 7.31
CA LEU A 161 -0.67 7.43 7.35
C LEU A 161 -1.02 6.56 8.56
N LEU A 162 -0.52 5.34 8.53
CA LEU A 162 -0.60 4.39 9.63
C LEU A 162 0.73 4.39 10.38
N ASN A 163 0.71 4.63 11.69
CA ASN A 163 1.83 4.37 12.58
C ASN A 163 1.66 2.94 13.15
N SER A 164 1.90 1.94 12.30
CA SER A 164 1.39 0.58 12.49
C SER A 164 1.91 -0.11 13.75
N GLY A 165 3.15 0.18 14.17
CA GLY A 165 3.72 -0.41 15.38
C GLY A 165 3.19 0.18 16.70
N THR A 166 2.45 1.29 16.65
CA THR A 166 1.72 1.86 17.80
C THR A 166 0.21 1.66 17.71
N GLY A 167 -0.29 1.12 16.60
CA GLY A 167 -1.71 0.94 16.30
C GLY A 167 -2.43 2.26 16.04
N GLU A 168 -1.74 3.30 15.56
CA GLU A 168 -2.36 4.63 15.40
C GLU A 168 -2.61 4.96 13.92
N PHE A 169 -3.81 5.41 13.61
CA PHE A 169 -4.13 6.10 12.37
C PHE A 169 -4.15 7.61 12.64
N GLY A 170 -3.58 8.40 11.73
CA GLY A 170 -3.48 9.84 11.89
C GLY A 170 -2.96 10.54 10.64
N TYR A 171 -2.53 11.77 10.82
CA TYR A 171 -1.99 12.60 9.75
C TYR A 171 -0.73 13.32 10.17
N LEU A 172 0.03 13.80 9.19
CA LEU A 172 1.20 14.63 9.42
C LEU A 172 0.80 16.11 9.49
N ASP A 173 1.16 16.78 10.57
CA ASP A 173 1.21 18.24 10.61
C ASP A 173 2.50 18.68 9.91
N LEU A 174 2.35 19.20 8.68
CA LEU A 174 3.48 19.63 7.85
C LEU A 174 4.17 20.90 8.38
N GLN A 175 3.53 21.69 9.26
CA GLN A 175 4.16 22.86 9.86
C GLN A 175 5.02 22.47 11.05
N GLN A 176 4.56 21.47 11.82
CA GLN A 176 5.28 20.95 12.99
C GLN A 176 6.21 19.78 12.66
N GLU A 177 6.17 19.27 11.42
CA GLU A 177 6.93 18.09 10.97
C GLU A 177 6.71 16.86 11.88
N LYS A 178 5.46 16.68 12.32
CA LYS A 178 5.11 15.71 13.35
C LYS A 178 3.83 14.97 13.04
N PHE A 179 3.83 13.67 13.34
CA PHE A 179 2.64 12.85 13.28
C PHE A 179 1.68 13.17 14.43
N GLU A 180 0.44 13.46 14.07
CA GLU A 180 -0.66 13.70 14.98
C GLU A 180 -1.58 12.46 14.99
N PRO A 181 -1.50 11.61 16.04
CA PRO A 181 -2.34 10.44 16.14
C PRO A 181 -3.80 10.87 16.31
N MET A 182 -4.69 10.31 15.50
CA MET A 182 -6.12 10.61 15.56
C MET A 182 -6.87 9.49 16.28
N VAL A 183 -6.62 8.22 15.89
CA VAL A 183 -7.39 7.07 16.37
C VAL A 183 -6.45 5.92 16.70
N PHE A 184 -6.60 5.34 17.91
CA PHE A 184 -6.00 4.06 18.23
C PHE A 184 -6.88 2.91 17.70
N CYS A 185 -6.28 2.04 16.93
CA CYS A 185 -6.86 0.86 16.33
C CYS A 185 -6.20 -0.39 16.97
N PRO A 186 -6.98 -1.33 17.53
CA PRO A 186 -6.45 -2.41 18.36
C PRO A 186 -5.84 -3.56 17.54
N GLY A 187 -4.81 -3.29 16.73
CA GLY A 187 -4.08 -4.29 15.94
C GLY A 187 -3.10 -3.67 14.95
N TYR A 188 -2.37 -4.53 14.22
CA TYR A 188 -1.34 -4.06 13.29
C TYR A 188 -2.00 -3.53 12.03
N LEU A 189 -1.78 -2.25 11.71
CA LEU A 189 -2.47 -1.58 10.61
C LEU A 189 -1.72 -1.74 9.29
N ARG A 190 -2.46 -2.09 8.23
CA ARG A 190 -1.96 -2.25 6.86
C ARG A 190 -3.08 -1.90 5.89
N GLY A 191 -2.75 -1.12 4.88
CA GLY A 191 -3.74 -0.63 3.92
C GLY A 191 -4.55 0.52 4.46
N CYS A 192 -4.66 1.56 3.64
CA CYS A 192 -5.50 2.71 3.92
C CYS A 192 -6.09 3.23 2.61
N ALA A 193 -7.41 3.40 2.59
CA ALA A 193 -8.14 4.07 1.53
C ALA A 193 -9.08 5.11 2.13
N LEU A 194 -9.19 6.25 1.47
CA LEU A 194 -9.95 7.41 1.96
C LEU A 194 -11.06 7.72 0.96
N VAL A 195 -12.29 7.91 1.47
CA VAL A 195 -13.47 8.27 0.68
C VAL A 195 -14.37 9.19 1.47
N GLU A 196 -14.76 10.30 0.86
CA GLU A 196 -15.57 11.34 1.51
C GLU A 196 -14.98 11.72 2.88
N ASN A 197 -15.70 11.49 3.96
CA ASN A 197 -15.26 11.80 5.33
C ASN A 197 -14.80 10.56 6.09
N TYR A 198 -14.45 9.48 5.40
CA TYR A 198 -14.10 8.20 6.01
C TYR A 198 -12.74 7.67 5.56
N ALA A 199 -12.03 7.04 6.48
CA ALA A 199 -10.95 6.11 6.17
C ALA A 199 -11.44 4.67 6.32
N VAL A 200 -11.06 3.82 5.38
CA VAL A 200 -11.12 2.36 5.52
C VAL A 200 -9.69 1.88 5.75
N VAL A 201 -9.44 1.26 6.89
CA VAL A 201 -8.12 0.82 7.32
C VAL A 201 -8.13 -0.69 7.53
N GLY A 202 -7.16 -1.40 6.95
CA GLY A 202 -6.96 -2.81 7.23
C GLY A 202 -6.25 -3.03 8.55
N ILE A 203 -6.71 -4.02 9.31
CA ILE A 203 -6.15 -4.44 10.59
C ILE A 203 -5.81 -5.94 10.53
N SER A 204 -4.64 -6.30 11.03
CA SER A 204 -4.10 -7.68 11.01
C SER A 204 -3.83 -8.20 12.41
N GLN A 205 -3.85 -9.52 12.55
CA GLN A 205 -3.49 -10.17 13.81
C GLN A 205 -1.97 -10.10 14.06
N LEU A 206 -1.59 -9.95 15.32
CA LEU A 206 -0.20 -9.96 15.77
C LEU A 206 0.34 -11.39 15.93
N ARG A 207 0.45 -12.14 14.83
CA ARG A 207 0.93 -13.54 14.85
C ARG A 207 2.37 -13.71 14.36
N ASN A 208 2.92 -12.70 13.70
CA ASN A 208 4.29 -12.73 13.18
C ASN A 208 5.29 -12.15 14.19
N LYS A 209 6.45 -12.80 14.36
CA LYS A 209 7.54 -12.32 15.23
C LYS A 209 7.98 -10.89 14.90
N THR A 210 7.88 -10.48 13.64
CA THR A 210 8.23 -9.11 13.21
C THR A 210 7.33 -8.05 13.85
N PHE A 211 6.08 -8.37 14.19
CA PHE A 211 5.14 -7.45 14.84
C PHE A 211 5.11 -7.56 16.36
N SER A 212 5.94 -8.44 16.93
CA SER A 212 6.04 -8.62 18.38
C SER A 212 7.11 -7.72 19.01
N GLY A 213 6.85 -7.34 20.26
CA GLY A 213 7.68 -6.44 21.07
C GLY A 213 7.41 -4.96 20.80
N LEU A 214 6.34 -4.61 20.07
CA LEU A 214 6.02 -3.23 19.72
C LEU A 214 5.18 -2.57 20.83
N LEU A 215 5.09 -1.23 20.81
CA LEU A 215 4.25 -0.49 21.76
C LEU A 215 2.76 -0.92 21.66
N LEU A 216 2.34 -1.34 20.47
CA LEU A 216 1.04 -1.94 20.22
C LEU A 216 0.73 -3.14 21.16
N ASP A 217 1.69 -4.05 21.39
CA ASP A 217 1.47 -5.19 22.28
C ASP A 217 1.13 -4.75 23.71
N GLN A 218 1.82 -3.73 24.20
CA GLN A 218 1.61 -3.17 25.53
C GLN A 218 0.24 -2.49 25.63
N LYS A 219 -0.14 -1.71 24.61
CA LYS A 219 -1.45 -1.04 24.56
C LYS A 219 -2.61 -2.05 24.54
N LEU A 220 -2.47 -3.14 23.78
CA LEU A 220 -3.48 -4.21 23.73
C LEU A 220 -3.62 -4.91 25.08
N GLN A 221 -2.50 -5.24 25.73
CA GLN A 221 -2.51 -5.85 27.06
C GLN A 221 -3.12 -4.93 28.12
N GLN A 222 -2.80 -3.63 28.09
CA GLN A 222 -3.37 -2.65 29.01
C GLN A 222 -4.88 -2.45 28.82
N ALA A 223 -5.36 -2.57 27.58
CA ALA A 223 -6.77 -2.41 27.23
C ALA A 223 -7.58 -3.73 27.35
N ASP A 224 -6.93 -4.86 27.64
CA ASP A 224 -7.53 -6.20 27.61
C ASP A 224 -8.21 -6.52 26.26
N LEU A 225 -7.52 -6.17 25.16
CA LEU A 225 -8.01 -6.33 23.79
C LEU A 225 -7.18 -7.36 23.03
N GLU A 226 -7.86 -8.22 22.27
CA GLU A 226 -7.22 -9.10 21.29
C GLU A 226 -7.25 -8.47 19.88
N SER A 227 -6.10 -8.50 19.19
CA SER A 227 -6.04 -8.10 17.77
C SER A 227 -6.85 -9.05 16.89
N PHE A 228 -7.48 -8.53 15.83
CA PHE A 228 -8.19 -9.33 14.85
C PHE A 228 -7.80 -8.94 13.41
N CYS A 229 -8.19 -9.77 12.44
CA CYS A 229 -8.01 -9.49 11.03
C CYS A 229 -9.31 -8.91 10.47
N GLY A 230 -9.26 -7.78 9.78
CA GLY A 230 -10.48 -7.13 9.30
C GLY A 230 -10.29 -5.72 8.75
N LEU A 231 -11.41 -5.01 8.62
CA LEU A 231 -11.46 -3.62 8.20
C LEU A 231 -12.07 -2.76 9.31
N LEU A 232 -11.51 -1.57 9.49
CA LEU A 232 -12.05 -0.51 10.34
C LEU A 232 -12.53 0.64 9.46
N ILE A 233 -13.67 1.22 9.81
CA ILE A 233 -14.21 2.42 9.16
C ILE A 233 -14.11 3.54 10.19
N ILE A 234 -13.34 4.57 9.87
CA ILE A 234 -13.02 5.69 10.76
C ILE A 234 -13.64 6.96 10.18
N ASP A 235 -14.41 7.69 10.98
CA ASP A 235 -14.90 9.02 10.65
C ASP A 235 -13.76 10.04 10.84
N LEU A 236 -13.36 10.72 9.76
CA LEU A 236 -12.25 11.67 9.73
C LEU A 236 -12.55 13.00 10.43
N LEU A 237 -13.84 13.34 10.62
CA LEU A 237 -14.26 14.56 11.30
C LEU A 237 -14.25 14.37 12.81
N GLN A 238 -14.69 13.19 13.26
CA GLN A 238 -14.82 12.87 14.68
C GLN A 238 -13.56 12.20 15.26
N GLY A 239 -12.79 11.51 14.41
CA GLY A 239 -11.66 10.69 14.87
C GLY A 239 -12.12 9.45 15.64
N GLU A 240 -13.15 8.78 15.15
CA GLU A 240 -13.74 7.62 15.82
C GLU A 240 -13.95 6.45 14.85
N ILE A 241 -13.78 5.22 15.37
CA ILE A 241 -14.13 4.00 14.64
C ILE A 241 -15.66 3.86 14.66
N VAL A 242 -16.32 4.14 13.54
CA VAL A 242 -17.78 4.09 13.41
C VAL A 242 -18.31 2.73 12.97
N HIS A 243 -17.47 1.92 12.32
CA HIS A 243 -17.84 0.56 11.92
C HIS A 243 -16.61 -0.35 11.77
N TRP A 244 -16.85 -1.66 11.74
CA TRP A 244 -15.81 -2.65 11.53
C TRP A 244 -16.37 -3.90 10.84
N LEU A 245 -15.50 -4.60 10.12
CA LEU A 245 -15.76 -5.90 9.52
C LEU A 245 -14.64 -6.85 9.94
N LYS A 246 -15.00 -7.93 10.63
CA LYS A 246 -14.03 -8.95 11.04
C LYS A 246 -14.00 -10.07 10.01
N LEU A 247 -12.80 -10.44 9.60
CA LEU A 247 -12.55 -11.59 8.75
C LEU A 247 -12.22 -12.80 9.62
N GLU A 248 -12.93 -13.90 9.36
CA GLU A 248 -12.72 -15.18 10.03
C GLU A 248 -12.27 -16.24 9.02
N GLY A 249 -11.56 -17.26 9.51
CA GLY A 249 -11.05 -18.35 8.69
C GLY A 249 -9.55 -18.23 8.41
N VAL A 250 -9.15 -18.49 7.16
CA VAL A 250 -7.73 -18.65 6.79
C VAL A 250 -6.97 -17.32 6.64
N VAL A 251 -7.69 -16.20 6.53
CA VAL A 251 -7.08 -14.87 6.36
C VAL A 251 -6.86 -14.25 7.73
N SER A 252 -5.61 -14.19 8.18
CA SER A 252 -5.21 -13.56 9.45
C SER A 252 -4.49 -12.22 9.29
N GLU A 253 -4.11 -11.87 8.05
CA GLU A 253 -3.37 -10.65 7.72
C GLU A 253 -3.92 -10.04 6.43
N LEU A 254 -4.00 -8.71 6.41
CA LEU A 254 -4.33 -7.91 5.23
C LEU A 254 -3.10 -7.09 4.83
N TYR A 255 -2.95 -6.89 3.53
CA TYR A 255 -1.83 -6.12 2.98
C TYR A 255 -2.22 -4.69 2.64
N ASP A 256 -3.30 -4.53 1.89
CA ASP A 256 -3.80 -3.24 1.45
C ASP A 256 -5.34 -3.25 1.37
N VAL A 257 -5.92 -2.06 1.30
CA VAL A 257 -7.35 -1.86 1.05
C VAL A 257 -7.51 -0.79 -0.01
N ALA A 258 -8.47 -1.00 -0.90
CA ALA A 258 -8.82 -0.04 -1.92
C ALA A 258 -10.33 0.11 -2.03
N ILE A 259 -10.76 1.29 -2.49
CA ILE A 259 -12.17 1.62 -2.66
C ILE A 259 -12.47 1.64 -4.14
N LEU A 260 -13.51 0.90 -4.53
CA LEU A 260 -13.97 0.78 -5.91
C LEU A 260 -15.37 1.43 -6.02
N PRO A 261 -15.44 2.72 -6.37
CA PRO A 261 -16.72 3.42 -6.44
C PRO A 261 -17.66 2.74 -7.44
N LYS A 262 -18.92 2.54 -7.03
CA LYS A 262 -20.00 1.97 -7.86
C LYS A 262 -19.80 0.49 -8.26
N ILE A 263 -18.79 -0.19 -7.73
CA ILE A 263 -18.56 -1.62 -7.92
C ILE A 263 -18.97 -2.34 -6.64
N ARG A 264 -19.82 -3.36 -6.73
CA ARG A 264 -20.41 -4.05 -5.56
C ARG A 264 -19.84 -5.44 -5.34
N ARG A 265 -19.57 -6.18 -6.42
CA ARG A 265 -19.16 -7.58 -6.37
C ARG A 265 -18.09 -7.86 -7.43
N PRO A 266 -16.86 -7.38 -7.20
CA PRO A 266 -15.76 -7.64 -8.11
C PRO A 266 -15.26 -9.09 -8.01
N MET A 267 -14.71 -9.59 -9.12
CA MET A 267 -13.97 -10.85 -9.20
C MET A 267 -12.65 -10.61 -9.93
N ALA A 268 -11.62 -11.38 -9.55
CA ALA A 268 -10.37 -11.47 -10.31
C ALA A 268 -10.11 -12.91 -10.72
N ILE A 269 -9.68 -13.11 -11.95
CA ILE A 269 -9.37 -14.44 -12.48
C ILE A 269 -7.96 -14.84 -12.06
N GLY A 270 -7.84 -16.07 -11.55
CA GLY A 270 -6.56 -16.61 -11.12
C GLY A 270 -5.63 -16.95 -12.29
N PHE A 271 -4.33 -17.07 -11.99
CA PHE A 271 -3.28 -17.30 -12.99
C PHE A 271 -3.20 -18.73 -13.55
N LYS A 272 -3.95 -19.67 -12.96
CA LYS A 272 -3.82 -21.11 -13.24
C LYS A 272 -5.14 -21.81 -13.58
N SER A 273 -6.21 -21.07 -13.87
CA SER A 273 -7.50 -21.65 -14.27
C SER A 273 -7.59 -21.80 -15.80
N ASP A 274 -8.54 -22.59 -16.29
CA ASP A 274 -8.85 -22.63 -17.72
C ASP A 274 -9.57 -21.35 -18.21
N GLU A 275 -10.13 -20.55 -17.29
CA GLU A 275 -10.85 -19.30 -17.62
C GLU A 275 -9.92 -18.30 -18.30
N ILE A 276 -8.67 -18.18 -17.81
CA ILE A 276 -7.67 -17.29 -18.40
C ILE A 276 -7.35 -17.63 -19.87
N LYS A 277 -7.55 -18.88 -20.28
CA LYS A 277 -7.31 -19.32 -21.68
C LYS A 277 -8.50 -19.02 -22.59
N ARG A 278 -9.70 -18.85 -22.04
CA ARG A 278 -10.97 -18.80 -22.78
C ARG A 278 -11.57 -17.41 -22.84
N LEU A 279 -11.28 -16.56 -21.85
CA LEU A 279 -11.76 -15.19 -21.82
C LEU A 279 -10.85 -14.32 -22.68
N ILE A 280 -11.35 -14.01 -23.88
CA ILE A 280 -10.66 -13.20 -24.88
C ILE A 280 -11.47 -11.92 -25.07
N THR A 281 -10.86 -10.79 -24.73
CA THR A 281 -11.36 -9.46 -25.04
C THR A 281 -10.65 -8.93 -26.29
N ILE A 282 -11.38 -8.21 -27.15
CA ILE A 282 -10.83 -7.66 -28.39
C ILE A 282 -10.86 -6.14 -28.28
N ASP A 283 -9.71 -5.50 -28.46
CA ASP A 283 -9.63 -4.04 -28.53
C ASP A 283 -10.28 -3.52 -29.81
N GLN A 284 -10.92 -2.36 -29.75
CA GLN A 284 -11.62 -1.81 -30.90
C GLN A 284 -10.59 -1.35 -31.95
N ILE A 285 -10.82 -1.74 -33.21
CA ILE A 285 -10.06 -1.17 -34.33
C ILE A 285 -10.38 0.32 -34.36
N SER A 286 -9.40 1.16 -34.00
CA SER A 286 -9.51 2.61 -34.18
C SER A 286 -9.94 2.87 -35.62
N SER A 287 -11.12 3.47 -35.80
CA SER A 287 -11.62 3.79 -37.12
C SER A 287 -10.60 4.70 -37.78
N ARG A 288 -9.87 4.20 -38.79
CA ARG A 288 -9.05 5.05 -39.67
C ARG A 288 -9.96 6.17 -40.14
N ALA A 289 -9.64 7.41 -39.76
CA ALA A 289 -10.22 8.58 -40.39
C ALA A 289 -10.10 8.38 -41.91
N LYS A 290 -11.24 8.26 -42.58
CA LYS A 290 -11.31 8.26 -44.05
C LYS A 290 -10.97 9.65 -44.57
#